data_AF-A0A1F5Z8X0-F1
#
_entry.id   AF-A0A1F5Z8X0-F1
#
_cell.length_a   1.000
_cell.length_b   1.000
_cell.length_c   1.000
_cell.angle_alpha   90.00
_cell.angle_beta   90.00
_cell.angle_gamma   90.00
#
_symmetry.space_group_name_H-M   'P 1'
#
loop_
_entity.id
_entity.type
_entity.pdbx_description
1 polymer ?
#
loop_
_entity_poly.entity_id
_entity_poly.type
_entity_poly.pdbx_seq_one_letter_code
_entity_poly.pdbx_strand_id
1 'polypeptide(L)'
;MNLTKLSILARKTHRLLVLLIIIFGLPMTITGTTMKYPYLSPIDESLARSLHNLLSPFFALIFLSMMLTGGYMYIYPWLQKYFRKPIS
;
A
#
# COMPACT_ATOMS: atom_id res chain seq x y z
N MET A 1 -21.55 12.53 -5.80
CA MET A 1 -20.18 12.53 -6.35
C MET A 1 -20.13 11.65 -7.59
N ASN A 2 -19.52 12.07 -8.70
CA ASN A 2 -19.53 11.30 -9.95
C ASN A 2 -18.62 10.05 -9.82
N LEU A 3 -19.21 8.85 -9.87
CA LEU A 3 -18.52 7.56 -9.69
C LEU A 3 -17.30 7.41 -10.63
N THR A 4 -17.41 7.92 -11.85
CA THR A 4 -16.33 7.91 -12.84
C THR A 4 -15.16 8.81 -12.43
N LYS A 5 -15.44 9.99 -11.86
CA LYS A 5 -14.38 10.88 -11.36
C LYS A 5 -13.65 10.25 -10.17
N LEU A 6 -14.39 9.59 -9.28
CA LEU A 6 -13.82 8.88 -8.13
C LEU A 6 -12.93 7.70 -8.56
N SER A 7 -13.32 6.94 -9.59
CA SER A 7 -12.49 5.82 -10.08
C SER A 7 -11.20 6.25 -10.78
N ILE A 8 -11.22 7.37 -11.49
CA ILE A 8 -10.01 7.97 -12.06
C ILE A 8 -9.07 8.41 -10.94
N LEU A 9 -9.61 9.10 -9.91
CA LEU A 9 -8.83 9.53 -8.75
C LEU A 9 -8.23 8.33 -8.01
N ALA A 10 -9.04 7.31 -7.70
CA ALA A 10 -8.59 6.10 -7.02
C ALA A 10 -7.45 5.42 -7.78
N ARG A 11 -7.52 5.34 -9.12
CA ARG A 11 -6.46 4.76 -9.95
C ARG A 11 -5.17 5.57 -9.93
N LYS A 12 -5.26 6.90 -9.97
CA LYS A 12 -4.09 7.79 -9.88
C LYS A 12 -3.42 7.67 -8.49
N THR A 13 -4.22 7.73 -7.43
CA THR A 13 -3.73 7.57 -6.06
C THR A 13 -3.14 6.20 -5.81
N HIS A 14 -3.78 5.12 -6.31
CA HIS A 14 -3.25 3.76 -6.16
C HIS A 14 -1.88 3.60 -6.82
N ARG A 15 -1.69 4.14 -8.04
CA ARG A 15 -0.38 4.10 -8.72
C ARG A 15 0.71 4.83 -7.93
N LEU A 16 0.38 5.98 -7.33
CA LEU A 16 1.31 6.68 -6.44
C LEU A 16 1.65 5.84 -5.20
N LEU A 17 0.64 5.22 -4.58
CA LEU A 17 0.82 4.37 -3.41
C LEU A 17 1.68 3.15 -3.72
N VAL A 18 1.53 2.52 -4.89
CA VAL A 18 2.40 1.42 -5.36
C VAL A 18 3.87 1.86 -5.39
N LEU A 19 4.15 3.07 -5.90
CA LEU A 19 5.52 3.59 -5.96
C LEU A 19 6.07 3.84 -4.55
N LEU A 20 5.25 4.37 -3.64
CA LEU A 20 5.63 4.53 -2.23
C LEU A 20 5.86 3.18 -1.54
N ILE A 21 5.06 2.16 -1.83
CA ILE A 21 5.26 0.79 -1.32
C ILE A 21 6.64 0.28 -1.72
N ILE A 22 7.09 0.53 -2.95
CA ILE A 22 8.41 0.07 -3.40
C ILE A 22 9.51 0.80 -2.61
N ILE A 23 9.39 2.13 -2.48
CA ILE A 23 10.37 2.97 -1.76
C ILE A 23 10.50 2.57 -0.29
N PHE A 24 9.38 2.34 0.40
CA PHE A 24 9.39 1.98 1.82
C PHE A 24 9.55 0.47 2.05
N GLY A 25 9.02 -0.35 1.14
CA GLY A 25 9.02 -1.80 1.22
C GLY A 25 10.42 -2.40 1.06
N LEU A 26 11.27 -1.81 0.23
CA LEU A 26 12.66 -2.26 0.09
C LEU A 26 13.46 -2.12 1.41
N PRO A 27 13.55 -0.94 2.05
CA PRO A 27 14.14 -0.79 3.39
C PRO A 27 13.47 -1.67 4.45
N MET A 28 12.14 -1.77 4.45
CA MET A 28 11.41 -2.60 5.41
C MET A 28 11.72 -4.09 5.26
N THR A 29 11.91 -4.56 4.02
CA THR A 29 12.32 -5.93 3.74
C THR A 29 13.75 -6.16 4.20
N ILE A 30 14.69 -5.26 3.86
CA ILE A 30 16.10 -5.38 4.24
C ILE A 30 16.28 -5.38 5.76
N THR A 31 15.63 -4.43 6.44
CA THR A 31 15.71 -4.33 7.91
C THR A 31 15.01 -5.51 8.58
N GLY A 32 13.86 -5.95 8.07
CA GLY A 32 13.15 -7.12 8.58
C GLY A 32 13.91 -8.44 8.39
N THR A 33 14.56 -8.63 7.24
CA THR A 33 15.40 -9.82 7.00
C THR A 33 16.66 -9.79 7.86
N THR A 34 17.29 -8.63 8.03
CA THR A 34 18.43 -8.45 8.94
C THR A 34 18.07 -8.82 10.37
N MET A 35 16.91 -8.34 10.87
CA MET A 35 16.43 -8.70 12.20
C MET A 35 16.09 -10.19 12.34
N LYS A 36 15.62 -10.83 11.26
CA LYS A 36 15.26 -12.26 11.26
C LYS A 36 16.48 -13.17 11.19
N TYR A 37 17.51 -12.75 10.47
CA TYR A 37 18.74 -13.53 10.22
C TYR A 37 19.98 -12.68 10.51
N PRO A 38 20.23 -12.30 11.78
CA PRO A 38 21.30 -11.37 12.14
C PRO A 38 22.69 -11.88 11.75
N TYR A 39 22.92 -13.20 11.82
CA TYR A 39 24.21 -13.82 11.46
C TYR A 39 24.55 -13.77 9.97
N LEU A 40 23.58 -13.46 9.09
CA LEU A 40 23.76 -13.39 7.64
C LEU A 40 23.90 -11.96 7.13
N SER A 41 23.74 -10.96 7.99
CA SER A 41 23.77 -9.55 7.62
C SER A 41 25.00 -8.87 8.21
N PRO A 42 25.76 -8.08 7.43
CA PRO A 42 26.82 -7.23 7.97
C PRO A 42 26.28 -5.99 8.70
N ILE A 43 24.95 -5.78 8.71
CA ILE A 43 24.30 -4.62 9.31
C ILE A 43 24.04 -4.91 10.80
N ASP A 44 24.36 -3.94 11.65
CA ASP A 44 24.06 -3.99 13.08
C ASP A 44 22.56 -4.17 13.36
N GLU A 45 22.23 -5.13 14.23
CA GLU A 45 20.84 -5.49 14.55
C GLU A 45 20.08 -4.33 15.21
N SER A 46 20.75 -3.56 16.08
CA SER A 46 20.13 -2.43 16.79
C SER A 46 19.76 -1.31 15.81
N LEU A 47 20.64 -1.02 14.85
CA LEU A 47 20.36 -0.08 13.77
C LEU A 47 19.21 -0.56 12.89
N ALA A 48 19.22 -1.84 12.49
CA ALA A 48 18.14 -2.42 11.68
C ALA A 48 16.79 -2.33 12.39
N ARG A 49 16.73 -2.66 13.68
CA ARG A 49 15.52 -2.56 14.51
C ARG A 49 15.02 -1.13 14.65
N SER A 50 15.92 -0.17 14.87
CA SER A 50 15.57 1.25 14.99
C SER A 50 14.98 1.79 13.68
N LEU A 51 15.62 1.50 12.54
CA LEU A 51 15.12 1.89 11.22
C LEU A 51 13.79 1.20 10.88
N HIS A 52 13.66 -0.10 11.16
CA HIS A 52 12.43 -0.84 10.92
C HIS A 52 11.25 -0.25 11.70
N ASN A 53 11.46 0.02 12.99
CA ASN A 53 10.41 0.57 13.85
C ASN A 53 10.04 2.00 13.49
N LEU A 54 10.99 2.80 13.02
CA LEU A 54 10.71 4.15 12.53
C LEU A 54 9.88 4.14 11.24
N LEU A 55 10.20 3.24 10.30
CA LEU A 55 9.57 3.18 8.98
C LEU A 55 8.24 2.41 8.99
N SER A 56 8.04 1.47 9.91
CA SER A 56 6.88 0.58 9.94
C SER A 56 5.52 1.29 10.01
N PRO A 57 5.32 2.38 10.77
CA PRO A 57 4.02 3.06 10.82
C PRO A 57 3.68 3.74 9.49
N PHE A 58 4.68 4.35 8.84
CA PHE A 58 4.53 4.96 7.52
C PHE A 58 4.21 3.91 6.46
N PHE A 59 4.97 2.80 6.45
CA PHE A 59 4.72 1.70 5.54
C PHE A 59 3.31 1.11 5.74
N ALA A 60 2.88 0.89 6.99
CA ALA A 60 1.56 0.37 7.30
C ALA A 60 0.44 1.30 6.81
N LEU A 61 0.58 2.62 6.98
CA LEU A 61 -0.40 3.61 6.50
C LEU A 61 -0.50 3.61 4.96
N ILE A 62 0.65 3.57 4.28
CA ILE A 62 0.72 3.52 2.82
C ILE A 62 0.08 2.22 2.32
N PHE A 63 0.42 1.09 2.95
CA PHE A 63 -0.12 -0.22 2.60
C PHE A 63 -1.63 -0.28 2.80
N LEU A 64 -2.15 0.21 3.93
CA LEU A 64 -3.59 0.28 4.17
C LEU A 64 -4.30 1.15 3.13
N SER A 65 -3.76 2.32 2.81
CA SER A 65 -4.32 3.21 1.79
C SER A 65 -4.32 2.55 0.40
N MET A 66 -3.27 1.78 0.09
CA MET A 66 -3.14 1.03 -1.15
C MET A 66 -4.20 -0.08 -1.22
N MET A 67 -4.42 -0.80 -0.11
CA MET A 67 -5.48 -1.81 0.00
C MET A 67 -6.87 -1.20 -0.21
N LEU A 68 -7.17 -0.06 0.43
CA LEU A 68 -8.47 0.61 0.28
C LEU A 68 -8.72 1.06 -1.17
N THR A 69 -7.71 1.68 -1.80
CA THR A 69 -7.83 2.12 -3.20
C THR A 69 -7.91 0.94 -4.18
N GLY A 70 -7.17 -0.14 -3.93
CA GLY A 70 -7.24 -1.38 -4.71
C GLY A 70 -8.59 -2.08 -4.57
N GLY A 71 -9.09 -2.21 -3.33
CA GLY A 71 -10.39 -2.78 -3.02
C GLY A 71 -11.54 -1.97 -3.64
N TYR A 72 -11.48 -0.64 -3.57
CA TYR A 72 -12.44 0.20 -4.28
C TYR A 72 -12.42 -0.05 -5.79
N MET A 73 -11.25 -0.12 -6.42
CA MET A 73 -11.15 -0.41 -7.86
C MET A 73 -11.66 -1.81 -8.23
N TYR A 74 -11.49 -2.79 -7.33
CA TYR A 74 -12.03 -4.13 -7.50
C TYR A 74 -13.57 -4.16 -7.47
N ILE A 75 -14.17 -3.41 -6.54
CA ILE A 75 -15.63 -3.34 -6.37
C ILE A 75 -16.30 -2.40 -7.40
N TYR A 76 -15.57 -1.42 -7.94
CA TYR A 76 -16.09 -0.38 -8.83
C TYR A 76 -16.95 -0.90 -10.01
N PRO A 77 -16.57 -1.95 -10.76
CA PRO A 77 -17.40 -2.48 -11.87
C PRO A 77 -18.79 -2.92 -11.41
N TRP A 78 -18.90 -3.49 -10.20
CA TRP A 78 -20.15 -3.95 -9.61
C TRP A 78 -21.04 -2.78 -9.22
N LEU A 79 -20.45 -1.75 -8.59
CA LEU A 79 -21.15 -0.50 -8.27
C LEU A 79 -21.67 0.16 -9.54
N GLN A 80 -20.84 0.26 -10.58
CA GLN A 80 -21.25 0.84 -11.85
C GLN A 80 -22.42 0.08 -12.48
N LYS A 81 -22.45 -1.26 -12.40
CA LYS A 81 -23.57 -2.09 -12.88
C LYS A 81 -24.84 -1.87 -12.06
N TYR A 82 -24.73 -1.79 -10.73
CA TYR A 82 -25.87 -1.60 -9.84
C TYR A 82 -26.54 -0.23 -10.06
N PHE A 83 -25.74 0.84 -10.08
CA PHE A 83 -26.25 2.20 -10.24
C PHE A 83 -26.61 2.58 -11.69
N ARG A 84 -26.27 1.73 -12.68
CA ARG A 84 -26.70 1.91 -14.09
C ARG A 84 -27.94 1.11 -14.47
N LYS A 85 -28.48 0.24 -13.60
CA LYS A 85 -29.76 -0.41 -13.91
C LYS A 85 -30.86 0.67 -13.95
N PRO A 86 -31.59 0.83 -15.07
CA PRO A 86 -32.81 1.62 -15.05
C PRO A 86 -33.78 0.95 -14.07
N ILE A 87 -34.40 1.74 -13.21
CA ILE A 87 -35.53 1.30 -12.40
C ILE A 87 -36.64 0.99 -13.42
N SER A 88 -36.83 -0.29 -13.71
CA SER A 88 -37.95 -0.79 -14.53
C SER A 88 -39.21 -0.84 -13.69
#